data_AF-A0A1G5PWZ4-F1
#
_entry.id   AF-A0A1G5PWZ4-F1
#
_cell.length_a   1.000
_cell.length_b   1.000
_cell.length_c   1.000
_cell.angle_alpha   90.00
_cell.angle_beta   90.00
_cell.angle_gamma   90.00
#
_symmetry.space_group_name_H-M   'P 1'
#
loop_
_entity.id
_entity.type
_entity.pdbx_description
1 polymer ?
#
loop_
_entity_poly.entity_id
_entity_poly.type
_entity_poly.pdbx_seq_one_letter_code
_entity_poly.pdbx_strand_id
1 'polypeptide(L)'
;MWITYSPIEEQNDDEFLSRMKSLDPKDKIQAQSLMGTVKSCGLLVSKWRDAYERIDSYRLKSKNEEQWRIWRIPFNRAAALLGEICSDLQLQEIKAHEGLPFRDHLRAQVESGKITANTANRMIGSLQKMFKEICRDEKLVVVNPFNDLRLREAKTKGRPIWHRANQRWSRESPRRTHRWCPS
;
A
#
# COMPACT_ATOMS: atom_id res chain seq x y z
N MET A 1 6.75 -28.65 -15.05
CA MET A 1 5.74 -29.52 -15.69
C MET A 1 4.45 -28.72 -15.75
N TRP A 2 3.96 -28.39 -16.94
CA TRP A 2 2.72 -27.62 -17.09
C TRP A 2 1.56 -28.61 -17.09
N ILE A 3 0.72 -28.58 -16.06
CA ILE A 3 -0.50 -29.37 -16.05
C ILE A 3 -1.47 -28.65 -16.98
N THR A 4 -1.67 -29.20 -18.18
CA THR A 4 -2.71 -28.73 -19.10
C THR A 4 -4.07 -29.05 -18.48
N TYR A 5 -4.94 -28.05 -18.42
CA TYR A 5 -6.31 -28.23 -17.97
C TYR A 5 -7.05 -29.14 -18.94
N SER A 6 -7.53 -30.29 -18.46
CA SER A 6 -8.46 -31.15 -19.17
C SER A 6 -9.82 -31.06 -18.48
N PRO A 7 -10.91 -30.77 -19.22
CA PRO A 7 -12.28 -30.81 -18.70
C PRO A 7 -12.56 -32.13 -17.97
N ILE A 8 -13.36 -32.07 -16.91
CA ILE A 8 -13.70 -33.25 -16.09
C ILE A 8 -14.36 -34.36 -16.94
N GLU A 9 -15.15 -33.97 -17.95
CA GLU A 9 -15.82 -34.87 -18.89
C GLU A 9 -14.85 -35.69 -19.75
N GLU A 10 -13.59 -35.26 -19.88
CA GLU A 10 -12.56 -35.93 -20.68
C GLU A 10 -11.57 -36.73 -19.81
N GLN A 11 -11.75 -36.72 -18.48
CA GLN A 11 -10.85 -37.45 -17.58
C GLN A 11 -11.26 -38.91 -17.43
N ASN A 12 -10.26 -39.78 -17.31
CA ASN A 12 -10.50 -41.18 -16.98
C ASN A 12 -10.95 -41.29 -15.51
N ASP A 13 -12.12 -41.88 -15.28
CA ASP A 13 -12.73 -42.06 -13.95
C ASP A 13 -11.78 -42.75 -12.96
N ASP A 14 -11.01 -43.76 -13.39
CA ASP A 14 -10.08 -44.49 -12.53
C ASP A 14 -8.90 -43.62 -12.06
N GLU A 15 -8.41 -42.76 -12.95
CA GLU A 15 -7.32 -41.84 -12.64
C GLU A 15 -7.81 -40.71 -11.72
N PHE A 16 -9.02 -40.19 -11.99
CA PHE A 16 -9.68 -39.20 -11.16
C PHE A 16 -9.90 -39.72 -9.72
N LEU A 17 -10.44 -40.94 -9.59
CA LEU A 17 -10.66 -41.58 -8.29
C LEU A 17 -9.34 -41.88 -7.56
N SER A 18 -8.28 -42.24 -8.27
CA SER A 18 -6.95 -42.47 -7.69
C SER A 18 -6.34 -41.18 -7.13
N ARG A 19 -6.47 -40.07 -7.86
CA ARG A 19 -6.04 -38.74 -7.38
C ARG A 19 -6.87 -38.31 -6.16
N MET A 20 -8.19 -38.51 -6.18
CA MET A 20 -9.06 -38.17 -5.06
C MET A 20 -8.69 -38.97 -3.79
N LYS A 21 -8.35 -40.26 -3.93
CA LYS A 21 -7.91 -41.12 -2.82
C LYS A 21 -6.54 -40.76 -2.26
N SER A 22 -5.69 -40.08 -3.02
CA SER A 22 -4.37 -39.61 -2.54
C SER A 22 -4.44 -38.38 -1.64
N LEU A 23 -5.58 -37.69 -1.59
CA LEU A 23 -5.78 -36.54 -0.71
C LEU A 23 -5.95 -37.00 0.74
N ASP A 24 -5.40 -36.24 1.68
CA ASP A 24 -5.58 -36.52 3.11
C ASP A 24 -6.89 -35.90 3.60
N PRO A 25 -7.92 -36.69 3.93
CA PRO A 25 -9.21 -36.16 4.41
C PRO A 25 -9.11 -35.47 5.77
N LYS A 26 -8.00 -35.63 6.51
CA LYS A 26 -7.77 -34.93 7.78
C LYS A 26 -7.20 -33.52 7.58
N ASP A 27 -6.66 -33.22 6.41
CA ASP A 27 -6.20 -31.87 6.07
C ASP A 27 -7.40 -31.00 5.72
N LYS A 28 -7.74 -30.10 6.66
CA LYS A 28 -8.87 -29.18 6.54
C LYS A 28 -8.80 -28.32 5.27
N ILE A 29 -7.61 -27.97 4.81
CA ILE A 29 -7.43 -27.10 3.64
C ILE A 29 -7.71 -27.88 2.35
N GLN A 30 -7.26 -29.13 2.26
CA GLN A 30 -7.53 -30.00 1.10
C GLN A 30 -9.02 -30.35 1.00
N ALA A 31 -9.64 -30.70 2.14
CA ALA A 31 -11.08 -30.99 2.20
C ALA A 31 -11.93 -29.77 1.79
N GLN A 32 -11.60 -28.57 2.28
CA GLN A 32 -12.30 -27.34 1.91
C GLN A 32 -12.07 -26.99 0.44
N SER A 33 -10.88 -27.23 -0.10
CA SER A 33 -10.53 -26.93 -1.51
C SER A 33 -11.36 -27.78 -2.45
N LEU A 34 -11.47 -29.07 -2.14
CA LEU A 34 -12.24 -30.04 -2.92
C LEU A 34 -13.74 -29.70 -2.94
N MET A 35 -14.29 -29.25 -1.81
CA MET A 35 -15.70 -28.84 -1.72
C MET A 35 -15.98 -27.45 -2.33
N GLY A 36 -14.96 -26.77 -2.89
CA GLY A 36 -15.11 -25.40 -3.40
C GLY A 36 -15.42 -24.38 -2.29
N THR A 37 -15.14 -24.74 -1.03
CA THR A 37 -15.41 -23.91 0.16
C THR A 37 -14.18 -23.16 0.67
N VAL A 38 -13.02 -23.34 0.03
CA VAL A 38 -11.85 -22.51 0.34
C VAL A 38 -12.17 -21.05 0.04
N LYS A 39 -12.17 -20.25 1.09
CA LYS A 39 -12.09 -18.79 0.95
C LYS A 39 -10.86 -18.47 0.13
N SER A 40 -11.03 -17.69 -0.93
CA SER A 40 -9.90 -17.20 -1.72
C SER A 40 -8.82 -16.68 -0.78
N CYS A 41 -7.58 -17.12 -0.99
CA CYS A 41 -6.44 -16.68 -0.19
C CYS A 41 -6.34 -15.16 -0.33
N GLY A 42 -6.82 -14.42 0.67
CA GLY A 42 -6.88 -12.96 0.63
C GLY A 42 -5.47 -12.38 0.60
N LEU A 43 -5.29 -11.26 -0.10
CA LEU A 43 -4.01 -10.58 -0.16
C LEU A 43 -3.54 -10.17 1.25
N LEU A 44 -2.43 -10.76 1.71
CA LEU A 44 -1.80 -10.49 3.00
C LEU A 44 -1.21 -9.08 3.05
N VAL A 45 -1.22 -8.45 4.23
CA VAL A 45 -0.62 -7.11 4.46
C VAL A 45 0.83 -7.04 3.98
N SER A 46 1.60 -8.10 4.22
CA SER A 46 2.99 -8.22 3.76
C SER A 46 3.15 -8.08 2.24
N LYS A 47 2.14 -8.48 1.47
CA LYS A 47 2.11 -8.45 0.00
C LYS A 47 1.44 -7.22 -0.59
N TRP A 48 0.86 -6.34 0.24
CA TRP A 48 0.18 -5.14 -0.25
C TRP A 48 1.07 -4.21 -1.04
N ARG A 49 2.34 -4.08 -0.63
CA ARG A 49 3.28 -3.23 -1.34
C ARG A 49 3.53 -3.74 -2.76
N ASP A 50 3.79 -5.04 -2.90
CA ASP A 50 4.06 -5.65 -4.20
C ASP A 50 2.83 -5.56 -5.12
N ALA A 51 1.63 -5.79 -4.56
CA ALA A 51 0.37 -5.63 -5.28
C ALA A 51 0.13 -4.17 -5.70
N TYR A 52 0.35 -3.21 -4.80
CA TYR A 52 0.17 -1.79 -5.10
C TYR A 52 1.15 -1.31 -6.18
N GLU A 53 2.40 -1.78 -6.14
CA GLU A 53 3.38 -1.49 -7.17
C GLU A 53 3.00 -2.08 -8.53
N ARG A 54 2.47 -3.30 -8.56
CA ARG A 54 1.94 -3.92 -9.78
C ARG A 54 0.82 -3.05 -10.39
N ILE A 55 -0.09 -2.54 -9.57
CA ILE A 55 -1.22 -1.70 -9.98
C ILE A 55 -0.74 -0.34 -10.51
N ASP A 56 0.12 0.36 -9.75
CA ASP A 56 0.61 1.69 -10.14
C ASP A 56 1.77 1.62 -11.17
N SER A 57 2.19 0.42 -11.60
CA SER A 57 3.29 0.21 -12.56
C SER A 57 3.14 1.06 -13.82
N TYR A 58 1.92 1.24 -14.33
CA TYR A 58 1.62 2.12 -15.47
C TYR A 58 2.07 3.58 -15.23
N ARG A 59 1.81 4.12 -14.03
CA ARG A 59 2.20 5.49 -13.64
C ARG A 59 3.68 5.61 -13.28
N LEU A 60 4.30 4.49 -12.90
CA LEU A 60 5.71 4.44 -12.51
C LEU A 60 6.64 4.38 -13.73
N LYS A 61 6.17 3.90 -14.89
CA LYS A 61 6.97 3.85 -16.14
C LYS A 61 7.54 5.19 -16.60
N SER A 62 6.90 6.31 -16.24
CA SER A 62 7.34 7.65 -16.64
C SER A 62 8.32 8.31 -15.64
N LYS A 63 8.73 7.61 -14.58
CA LYS A 63 9.58 8.15 -13.51
C LYS A 63 11.02 7.64 -13.63
N ASN A 64 11.96 8.49 -13.24
CA ASN A 64 13.36 8.07 -13.08
C ASN A 64 13.55 7.20 -11.82
N GLU A 65 14.61 6.40 -11.76
CA GLU A 65 14.93 5.48 -10.66
C GLU A 65 14.91 6.16 -9.29
N GLU A 66 15.48 7.36 -9.16
CA GLU A 66 15.49 8.08 -7.87
C GLU A 66 14.08 8.56 -7.47
N GLN A 67 13.26 9.00 -8.43
CA GLN A 67 11.87 9.37 -8.14
C GLN A 67 11.06 8.16 -7.70
N TRP A 68 11.37 6.99 -8.25
CA TRP A 68 10.75 5.74 -7.89
C TRP A 68 11.19 5.26 -6.50
N ARG A 69 12.47 5.39 -6.16
CA ARG A 69 13.00 5.13 -4.80
C ARG A 69 12.30 6.01 -3.77
N ILE A 70 12.22 7.32 -4.01
CA ILE A 70 11.55 8.27 -3.11
C ILE A 70 10.07 7.93 -2.96
N TRP A 71 9.39 7.55 -4.04
CA TRP A 71 7.99 7.17 -4.03
C TRP A 71 7.72 5.93 -3.17
N ARG A 72 8.62 4.94 -3.16
CA ARG A 72 8.48 3.69 -2.39
C ARG A 72 8.63 3.88 -0.87
N ILE A 73 9.47 4.82 -0.43
CA ILE A 73 9.78 5.04 1.00
C ILE A 73 8.53 5.16 1.89
N PRO A 74 7.55 6.04 1.62
CA PRO A 74 6.39 6.20 2.49
C PRO A 74 5.52 4.95 2.58
N PHE A 75 5.35 4.23 1.47
CA PHE A 75 4.55 3.00 1.43
C PHE A 75 5.24 1.86 2.17
N ASN A 76 6.55 1.68 1.96
CA ASN A 76 7.35 0.67 2.66
C ASN A 76 7.33 0.88 4.16
N ARG A 77 7.53 2.12 4.62
CA ARG A 77 7.49 2.44 6.05
C ARG A 77 6.13 2.15 6.67
N ALA A 78 5.05 2.51 5.98
CA ALA A 78 3.71 2.33 6.52
C ALA A 78 3.29 0.85 6.54
N ALA A 79 3.61 0.08 5.50
CA ALA A 79 3.32 -1.35 5.45
C ALA A 79 4.15 -2.16 6.47
N ALA A 80 5.44 -1.84 6.63
CA ALA A 80 6.29 -2.50 7.62
C ALA A 80 5.78 -2.27 9.05
N LEU A 81 5.46 -1.03 9.40
CA LEU A 81 4.94 -0.69 10.71
C LEU A 81 3.57 -1.35 10.98
N LEU A 82 2.71 -1.44 9.95
CA LEU A 82 1.42 -2.13 10.10
C LEU A 82 1.62 -3.63 10.35
N GLY A 83 2.53 -4.29 9.60
CA GLY A 83 2.85 -5.70 9.78
C GLY A 83 3.45 -6.03 11.14
N GLU A 84 4.26 -5.11 11.70
CA GLU A 84 4.80 -5.24 13.06
C GLU A 84 3.72 -5.17 14.14
N ILE A 85 2.63 -4.43 13.92
CA ILE A 85 1.61 -4.15 14.94
C ILE A 85 0.40 -5.09 14.84
N CYS A 86 -0.14 -5.30 13.64
CA CYS A 86 -1.42 -5.98 13.44
C CYS A 86 -1.31 -7.46 13.09
N SER A 87 -0.10 -8.03 13.04
CA SER A 87 0.18 -9.34 12.45
C SER A 87 -0.25 -9.42 10.97
N ASP A 88 0.23 -10.42 10.22
CA ASP A 88 0.01 -10.49 8.77
C ASP A 88 -1.41 -10.96 8.44
N LEU A 89 -2.37 -10.05 8.59
CA LEU A 89 -3.79 -10.29 8.32
C LEU A 89 -4.10 -10.26 6.82
N GLN A 90 -5.19 -10.93 6.44
CA GLN A 90 -5.71 -10.84 5.08
C GLN A 90 -6.49 -9.54 4.89
N LEU A 91 -6.45 -8.98 3.67
CA LEU A 91 -7.16 -7.74 3.30
C LEU A 91 -8.64 -7.70 3.72
N GLN A 92 -9.32 -8.85 3.67
CA GLN A 92 -10.74 -8.99 3.99
C GLN A 92 -11.02 -9.04 5.51
N GLU A 93 -10.02 -9.40 6.30
CA GLU A 93 -10.14 -9.55 7.75
C GLU A 93 -9.87 -8.24 8.50
N ILE A 94 -9.22 -7.27 7.83
CA ILE A 94 -8.91 -5.98 8.42
C ILE A 94 -10.18 -5.15 8.57
N LYS A 95 -10.59 -5.00 9.82
CA LYS A 95 -11.71 -4.15 10.23
C LYS A 95 -11.17 -2.89 10.92
N ALA A 96 -12.07 -1.95 11.22
CA ALA A 96 -11.71 -0.68 11.86
C ALA A 96 -10.99 -0.85 13.21
N HIS A 97 -11.26 -1.94 13.96
CA HIS A 97 -10.61 -2.20 15.25
C HIS A 97 -9.11 -2.48 15.12
N GLU A 98 -8.68 -3.16 14.05
CA GLU A 98 -7.28 -3.41 13.75
C GLU A 98 -6.53 -2.11 13.42
N GLY A 99 -7.23 -1.07 12.96
CA GLY A 99 -6.64 0.25 12.75
C GLY A 99 -6.29 1.01 14.04
N LEU A 100 -6.92 0.67 15.17
CA LEU A 100 -6.74 1.40 16.43
C LEU A 100 -5.34 1.21 17.05
N PRO A 101 -4.81 -0.03 17.19
CA PRO A 101 -3.44 -0.26 17.66
C PRO A 101 -2.39 0.51 16.84
N PHE A 102 -2.57 0.57 15.51
CA PHE A 102 -1.68 1.31 14.63
C PHE A 102 -1.70 2.82 14.94
N ARG A 103 -2.88 3.40 15.14
CA ARG A 103 -3.03 4.81 15.52
C ARG A 103 -2.42 5.10 16.90
N ASP A 104 -2.66 4.22 17.86
CA ASP A 104 -2.20 4.41 19.23
C ASP A 104 -0.66 4.30 19.32
N HIS A 105 -0.06 3.40 18.54
CA HIS A 105 1.39 3.34 18.39
C HIS A 105 1.97 4.63 17.80
N LEU A 106 1.36 5.15 16.73
CA LEU A 106 1.79 6.43 16.13
C LEU A 106 1.63 7.59 17.12
N ARG A 107 0.56 7.59 17.92
CA ARG A 107 0.35 8.59 18.96
C ARG A 107 1.46 8.54 20.01
N ALA A 108 1.83 7.35 20.51
CA ALA A 108 2.93 7.18 21.45
C ALA A 108 4.28 7.65 20.88
N GLN A 109 4.52 7.44 19.59
CA GLN A 109 5.73 7.96 18.92
C GLN A 109 5.73 9.49 18.77
N VAL A 110 4.57 10.11 18.57
CA VAL A 110 4.43 11.56 18.56
C VAL A 110 4.63 12.16 19.95
N GLU A 111 4.05 11.54 20.98
CA GLU A 111 4.17 11.97 22.38
C GLU A 111 5.62 11.85 22.88
N SER A 112 6.35 10.81 22.45
CA SER A 112 7.79 10.66 22.73
C SER A 112 8.70 11.56 21.88
N GLY A 113 8.14 12.34 20.95
CA GLY A 113 8.89 13.26 20.09
C GLY A 113 9.74 12.61 19.00
N LYS A 114 9.60 11.29 18.79
CA LYS A 114 10.34 10.55 17.73
C LYS A 114 9.88 10.94 16.33
N ILE A 115 8.58 11.19 16.17
CA ILE A 115 7.97 11.59 14.90
C ILE A 115 7.06 12.79 15.08
N THR A 116 6.85 13.56 14.01
CA THR A 116 5.86 14.64 13.99
C THR A 116 4.47 14.09 13.66
N ALA A 117 3.41 14.76 14.11
CA ALA A 117 2.02 14.42 13.74
C ALA A 117 1.82 14.40 12.21
N ASN A 118 2.49 15.28 11.47
CA ASN A 118 2.47 15.31 10.01
C ASN A 118 3.09 14.02 9.41
N THR A 119 4.20 13.53 9.98
CA THR A 119 4.81 12.26 9.56
C THR A 119 3.85 11.09 9.78
N ALA A 120 3.22 11.01 10.96
CA ALA A 120 2.23 9.99 11.27
C ALA A 120 1.03 10.04 10.29
N ASN A 121 0.50 11.24 10.03
CA ASN A 121 -0.61 11.46 9.09
C ASN A 121 -0.24 11.06 7.65
N ARG A 122 1.02 11.26 7.23
CA ARG A 122 1.51 10.77 5.93
C ARG A 122 1.51 9.23 5.85
N MET A 123 1.90 8.54 6.92
CA MET A 123 1.89 7.07 6.95
C MET A 123 0.45 6.54 6.86
N ILE A 124 -0.48 7.12 7.63
CA ILE A 124 -1.91 6.79 7.56
C ILE A 124 -2.46 7.04 6.14
N GLY A 125 -2.14 8.18 5.53
CA GLY A 125 -2.57 8.50 4.17
C GLY A 125 -2.01 7.54 3.11
N SER A 126 -0.76 7.09 3.27
CA SER A 126 -0.16 6.08 2.40
C SER A 126 -0.89 4.74 2.49
N LEU A 127 -1.24 4.28 3.70
CA LEU A 127 -2.03 3.06 3.90
C LEU A 127 -3.44 3.18 3.32
N GLN A 128 -4.12 4.29 3.59
CA GLN A 128 -5.44 4.57 3.02
C GLN A 128 -5.43 4.44 1.49
N LYS A 129 -4.40 5.01 0.84
CA LYS A 129 -4.26 4.98 -0.61
C LYS A 129 -3.96 3.57 -1.14
N MET A 130 -3.02 2.84 -0.53
CA MET A 130 -2.73 1.45 -0.91
C MET A 130 -3.98 0.57 -0.78
N PHE A 131 -4.66 0.61 0.37
CA PHE A 131 -5.86 -0.18 0.62
C PHE A 131 -6.94 0.09 -0.42
N LYS A 132 -7.17 1.37 -0.75
CA LYS A 132 -8.19 1.79 -1.71
C LYS A 132 -7.91 1.28 -3.12
N GLU A 133 -6.68 1.41 -3.61
CA GLU A 133 -6.35 0.96 -4.96
C GLU A 133 -6.32 -0.57 -5.06
N ILE A 134 -5.85 -1.27 -4.02
CA ILE A 134 -5.89 -2.74 -3.97
C ILE A 134 -7.34 -3.25 -3.95
N CYS A 135 -8.22 -2.67 -3.11
CA CYS A 135 -9.63 -3.06 -3.08
C CYS A 135 -10.32 -2.83 -4.43
N ARG A 136 -9.93 -1.79 -5.18
CA ARG A 136 -10.45 -1.54 -6.53
C ARG A 136 -9.99 -2.59 -7.53
N ASP A 137 -8.72 -2.99 -7.48
CA ASP A 137 -8.15 -4.03 -8.37
C ASP A 137 -8.81 -5.38 -8.12
N GLU A 138 -8.96 -5.75 -6.85
CA GLU A 138 -9.62 -6.99 -6.40
C GLU A 138 -11.17 -6.91 -6.48
N LYS A 139 -11.73 -5.78 -6.93
CA LYS A 139 -13.19 -5.51 -7.00
C LYS A 139 -13.93 -5.75 -5.68
N LEU A 140 -13.25 -5.54 -4.56
CA LEU A 140 -13.79 -5.70 -3.22
C LEU A 140 -14.48 -4.41 -2.76
N VAL A 141 -15.75 -4.52 -2.37
CA VAL A 141 -16.51 -3.41 -1.78
C VAL A 141 -16.33 -3.43 -0.26
N VAL A 142 -15.15 -2.99 0.19
CA VAL A 142 -14.80 -2.91 1.62
C VAL A 142 -14.61 -1.45 2.03
N VAL A 143 -15.21 -1.06 3.16
CA VAL A 143 -15.02 0.27 3.74
C VAL A 143 -13.60 0.38 4.27
N ASN A 144 -12.89 1.45 3.89
CA ASN A 144 -11.50 1.64 4.31
C ASN A 144 -11.41 1.81 5.84
N PRO A 145 -10.75 0.88 6.56
CA PRO A 145 -10.68 0.90 8.02
C PRO A 145 -9.79 2.03 8.55
N PHE A 146 -9.01 2.67 7.69
CA PHE A 146 -8.04 3.70 8.07
C PHE A 146 -8.56 5.14 7.89
N ASN A 147 -9.79 5.36 7.39
CA ASN A 147 -10.28 6.69 6.99
C ASN A 147 -10.28 7.74 8.12
N ASP A 148 -10.57 7.34 9.37
CA ASP A 148 -10.73 8.26 10.51
C ASP A 148 -9.63 8.14 11.58
N LEU A 149 -8.44 7.69 11.18
CA LEU A 149 -7.33 7.48 12.12
C LEU A 149 -6.36 8.67 12.24
N ARG A 150 -6.64 9.79 11.56
CA ARG A 150 -5.73 10.94 11.51
C ARG A 150 -5.55 11.57 12.89
N LEU A 151 -4.31 11.90 13.23
CA LEU A 151 -3.98 12.60 14.46
C LEU A 151 -4.19 14.10 14.28
N ARG A 152 -4.87 14.73 15.25
CA ARG A 152 -5.10 16.18 15.25
C ARG A 152 -3.76 16.89 15.46
N GLU A 153 -3.39 17.74 14.51
CA GLU A 153 -2.15 18.51 14.62
C GLU A 153 -2.35 19.68 15.59
N ALA A 154 -1.42 19.84 16.54
CA ALA A 154 -1.24 21.12 17.21
C ALA A 154 -0.75 22.13 16.16
N LYS A 155 -1.39 23.31 16.07
CA LYS A 155 -1.13 24.33 15.05
C LYS A 155 0.37 24.45 14.72
N THR A 156 0.80 23.96 13.56
CA THR A 156 2.17 24.17 13.09
C THR A 156 2.38 25.66 12.87
N LYS A 157 3.41 26.24 13.50
CA LYS A 157 3.87 27.60 13.18
C LYS A 157 4.20 27.63 11.69
N GLY A 158 3.41 28.38 10.92
CA GLY A 158 3.53 28.47 9.47
C GLY A 158 4.98 28.78 9.08
N ARG A 159 5.47 28.11 8.04
CA ARG A 159 6.81 28.35 7.51
C ARG A 159 6.94 29.84 7.18
N PRO A 160 7.98 30.55 7.63
CA PRO A 160 7.98 32.00 7.48
C PRO A 160 8.15 32.39 6.01
N ILE A 161 7.62 33.56 5.68
CA ILE A 161 7.27 34.00 4.32
C ILE A 161 8.50 34.14 3.39
N TRP A 162 9.74 34.10 3.91
CA TRP A 162 10.97 34.30 3.11
C TRP A 162 11.13 33.26 1.98
N HIS A 163 10.62 32.04 2.13
CA HIS A 163 10.65 31.03 1.05
C HIS A 163 9.66 31.32 -0.09
N ARG A 164 8.66 32.20 0.12
CA ARG A 164 7.66 32.59 -0.90
C ARG A 164 8.13 33.79 -1.73
N ALA A 165 9.01 34.63 -1.18
CA ALA A 165 9.52 35.84 -1.84
C ALA A 165 10.53 35.55 -2.96
N ASN A 166 11.34 34.48 -2.84
CA ASN A 166 12.44 34.23 -3.78
C ASN A 166 11.96 33.74 -5.17
N GLN A 167 10.76 33.15 -5.26
CA GLN A 167 10.19 32.71 -6.54
C GLN A 167 9.66 33.89 -7.39
N ARG A 168 9.35 35.03 -6.75
CA ARG A 168 8.94 36.26 -7.45
C ARG A 168 10.14 36.98 -8.05
N TRP A 169 11.23 37.11 -7.28
CA TRP A 169 12.49 37.70 -7.75
C TRP A 169 13.08 36.99 -8.97
N SER A 170 12.99 35.66 -9.06
CA SER A 170 13.51 34.92 -10.23
C SER A 170 12.76 35.15 -11.54
N ARG A 171 11.51 35.66 -11.50
CA ARG A 171 10.71 35.98 -12.71
C ARG A 171 10.87 37.42 -13.17
N GLU A 172 11.25 38.31 -12.26
CA GLU A 172 11.33 39.76 -12.49
C GLU A 172 12.76 40.29 -12.67
N SER A 173 13.79 39.45 -12.61
CA SER A 173 15.17 39.85 -12.94
C SER A 173 15.26 40.38 -14.38
N PRO A 174 15.57 41.67 -14.60
CA PRO A 174 15.89 42.16 -15.93
C PRO A 174 17.14 41.42 -16.39
N ARG A 175 17.12 40.83 -17.59
CA ARG A 175 18.33 40.30 -18.23
C ARG A 175 19.36 41.43 -18.19
N ARG A 176 20.50 41.23 -17.53
CA ARG A 176 21.65 42.14 -17.66
C ARG A 176 22.02 42.18 -19.14
N THR A 177 21.49 43.15 -19.87
CA THR A 177 22.04 43.51 -21.17
C THR A 177 23.35 44.23 -20.89
N HIS A 178 24.46 43.53 -21.06
CA HIS A 178 25.76 44.17 -21.26
C HIS A 178 25.64 45.06 -22.49
N ARG A 179 25.35 46.35 -22.30
CA ARG A 179 25.47 47.36 -23.34
C ARG A 179 26.95 47.71 -23.46
N TRP A 180 27.60 47.10 -24.44
CA TRP A 180 28.89 47.54 -24.97
C TRP A 180 28.75 48.99 -25.46
N CYS A 181 29.63 49.89 -25.01
CA CYS A 181 29.84 51.21 -25.61
C CYS A 181 31.16 51.19 -26.38
N PRO A 182 31.19 51.60 -27.66
CA PRO A 182 32.36 52.17 -28.28
C PRO A 182 32.24 53.70 -28.34
N SER A 183 33.36 54.37 -28.02
CA SER A 183 33.60 55.80 -28.16
C SER A 183 33.76 56.24 -29.61
#